data_AF-A0A8J2X2H2-F1
#
_entry.id   AF-A0A8J2X2H2-F1
#
_cell.length_a   1.000
_cell.length_b   1.000
_cell.length_c   1.000
_cell.angle_alpha   90.00
_cell.angle_beta   90.00
_cell.angle_gamma   90.00
#
_symmetry.space_group_name_H-M   'P 1'
#
loop_
_entity.id
_entity.type
_entity.pdbx_description
1 polymer ?
#
loop_
_entity_poly.entity_id
_entity_poly.type
_entity_poly.pdbx_seq_one_letter_code
_entity_poly.pdbx_strand_id
1 'polypeptide(L)'
;MSAYGGAIVLASGELRFRPQSFSYCGHCDQYFMSCTCHGIPHAHDFNFKCLPRPPDGSTPQMLLRRWCSCVAQSSSMGRFEALKWYRDHSSAKLRAMANKRDALNDMVEEYVARLPSDPHLPLLAKAIGIRGAPAEGAPRLAREARSAAASFVAGDWATVTRVGALLLNNAFQSSDCDRYPLADDELAEVFSAIDTLNKVLGLGYSDVGWCLAIENDRAPHVTPAAPGASGRFRDVSAAPPQNTQCRCGSTTHKRTNHSSCPLNPKKTQRART
;
A
#
# COMPACT_ATOMS: atom_id res chain seq x y z
N MET A 1 -4.25 -16.12 -30.24
CA MET A 1 -4.54 -16.69 -28.91
C MET A 1 -3.24 -17.21 -28.34
N SER A 2 -2.76 -16.70 -27.19
CA SER A 2 -1.58 -17.26 -26.51
C SER A 2 -2.02 -17.88 -25.20
N ALA A 3 -2.09 -19.21 -25.16
CA ALA A 3 -2.48 -19.97 -23.99
C ALA A 3 -1.24 -20.29 -23.12
N TYR A 4 -0.63 -19.26 -22.54
CA TYR A 4 0.23 -19.44 -21.37
C TYR A 4 -0.61 -19.30 -20.10
N GLY A 5 -0.42 -20.24 -19.18
CA GLY A 5 -1.46 -20.61 -18.22
C GLY A 5 -1.81 -19.53 -17.20
N GLY A 6 -3.11 -19.24 -17.09
CA GLY A 6 -3.79 -19.78 -15.91
C GLY A 6 -4.69 -18.83 -15.10
N ALA A 7 -4.62 -17.52 -15.31
CA ALA A 7 -5.70 -16.62 -14.95
C ALA A 7 -6.30 -15.99 -16.22
N ILE A 8 -7.60 -15.68 -16.20
CA ILE A 8 -8.32 -15.01 -17.29
C ILE A 8 -8.78 -13.66 -16.79
N VAL A 9 -8.44 -12.57 -17.50
CA VAL A 9 -9.06 -11.26 -17.27
C VAL A 9 -10.40 -11.22 -18.00
N LEU A 10 -11.46 -10.83 -17.31
CA LEU A 10 -12.74 -10.51 -17.94
C LEU A 10 -12.75 -9.04 -18.40
N ALA A 11 -13.66 -8.69 -19.32
CA ALA A 11 -13.89 -7.31 -19.74
C ALA A 11 -14.23 -6.34 -18.57
N SER A 12 -14.65 -6.87 -17.41
CA SER A 12 -14.91 -6.12 -16.19
C SER A 12 -13.66 -5.81 -15.33
N GLY A 13 -12.48 -6.29 -15.72
CA GLY A 13 -11.25 -6.24 -14.93
C GLY A 13 -11.09 -7.36 -13.89
N GLU A 14 -12.11 -8.21 -13.71
CA GLU A 14 -12.05 -9.39 -12.84
C GLU A 14 -10.97 -10.37 -13.30
N LEU A 15 -10.18 -10.88 -12.37
CA LEU A 15 -9.33 -12.05 -12.59
C LEU A 15 -10.06 -13.32 -12.14
N ARG A 16 -10.24 -14.27 -13.07
CA ARG A 16 -10.63 -15.64 -12.75
C ARG A 16 -9.42 -16.54 -12.80
N PHE A 17 -9.08 -17.10 -11.64
CA PHE A 17 -7.93 -17.97 -11.45
C PHE A 17 -8.33 -19.42 -11.73
N ARG A 18 -7.47 -20.18 -12.42
CA ARG A 18 -7.62 -21.65 -12.55
C ARG A 18 -7.06 -22.35 -11.30
N PRO A 19 -7.37 -23.64 -11.07
CA PRO A 19 -7.00 -24.35 -9.84
C PRO A 19 -5.49 -24.53 -9.58
N GLN A 20 -4.64 -24.30 -10.57
CA GLN A 20 -3.18 -24.25 -10.38
C GLN A 20 -2.84 -22.84 -9.90
N SER A 21 -2.38 -22.68 -8.66
CA SER A 21 -2.13 -21.37 -8.03
C SER A 21 -1.10 -20.51 -8.78
N PHE A 22 -1.20 -19.18 -8.65
CA PHE A 22 -0.25 -18.18 -9.21
C PHE A 22 0.53 -17.44 -8.14
N SER A 23 0.51 -17.98 -6.92
CA SER A 23 1.14 -17.42 -5.74
C SER A 23 2.61 -17.84 -5.71
N TYR A 24 3.49 -16.87 -5.56
CA TYR A 24 4.93 -17.07 -5.39
C TYR A 24 5.34 -16.56 -4.02
N CYS A 25 6.35 -17.19 -3.42
CA CYS A 25 6.86 -16.77 -2.12
C CYS A 25 7.61 -15.45 -2.25
N GLY A 26 7.16 -14.42 -1.52
CA GLY A 26 7.77 -13.08 -1.56
C GLY A 26 9.23 -13.01 -1.08
N HIS A 27 9.74 -14.08 -0.43
CA HIS A 27 11.11 -14.16 0.07
C HIS A 27 12.10 -14.88 -0.89
N CYS A 28 11.71 -16.03 -1.44
CA CYS A 28 12.60 -16.86 -2.28
C CYS A 28 12.23 -16.86 -3.78
N ASP A 29 11.13 -16.21 -4.16
CA ASP A 29 10.58 -16.13 -5.52
C ASP A 29 10.19 -17.48 -6.16
N GLN A 30 10.17 -18.56 -5.39
CA GLN A 30 9.72 -19.88 -5.83
C GLN A 30 8.19 -19.99 -5.81
N TYR A 31 7.67 -20.85 -6.67
CA TYR A 31 6.26 -21.20 -6.69
C TYR A 31 5.81 -21.78 -5.35
N PHE A 32 4.67 -21.35 -4.80
CA PHE A 32 4.36 -21.62 -3.39
C PHE A 32 4.19 -23.11 -3.05
N MET A 33 3.70 -23.94 -3.99
CA MET A 33 3.64 -25.40 -3.80
C MET A 33 5.01 -26.09 -3.72
N SER A 34 6.06 -25.45 -4.26
CA SER A 34 7.43 -25.98 -4.32
C SER A 34 8.39 -25.23 -3.38
N CYS A 35 7.87 -24.31 -2.56
CA CYS A 35 8.65 -23.47 -1.68
C CYS A 35 9.01 -24.21 -0.38
N THR A 36 10.30 -24.20 -0.02
CA THR A 36 10.82 -24.84 1.20
C THR A 36 11.09 -23.86 2.35
N CYS A 37 10.69 -22.58 2.22
CA CYS A 37 10.73 -21.63 3.34
C CYS A 37 9.75 -22.07 4.43
N HIS A 38 10.26 -22.65 5.52
CA HIS A 38 9.47 -23.36 6.51
C HIS A 38 8.50 -22.47 7.33
N GLY A 39 7.31 -22.99 7.67
CA GLY A 39 6.35 -22.36 8.60
C GLY A 39 4.94 -22.10 8.05
N ILE A 40 4.28 -23.11 7.47
CA ILE A 40 3.01 -22.95 6.72
C ILE A 40 1.80 -22.85 7.68
N PRO A 41 1.03 -21.74 7.61
CA PRO A 41 -0.35 -21.85 7.10
C PRO A 41 -0.58 -20.84 5.96
N HIS A 42 -0.24 -21.27 4.75
CA HIS A 42 -0.48 -20.59 3.46
C HIS A 42 -0.21 -19.06 3.46
N ALA A 43 1.06 -18.72 3.22
CA ALA A 43 1.50 -17.45 2.63
C ALA A 43 1.22 -16.16 3.42
N HIS A 44 2.14 -15.79 4.31
CA HIS A 44 2.19 -14.46 4.95
C HIS A 44 2.88 -13.37 4.11
N ASP A 45 3.65 -13.74 3.09
CA ASP A 45 4.29 -12.83 2.12
C ASP A 45 4.27 -13.49 0.74
N PHE A 46 3.38 -13.05 -0.13
CA PHE A 46 3.23 -13.62 -1.46
C PHE A 46 2.78 -12.57 -2.48
N ASN A 47 3.21 -12.77 -3.72
CA ASN A 47 2.79 -11.98 -4.87
C ASN A 47 2.16 -12.91 -5.91
N PHE A 48 1.29 -12.36 -6.74
CA PHE A 48 0.79 -13.05 -7.91
C PHE A 48 1.68 -12.69 -9.11
N LYS A 49 2.28 -13.70 -9.71
CA LYS A 49 3.13 -13.54 -10.91
C LYS A 49 2.47 -14.18 -12.13
N CYS A 50 2.98 -13.83 -13.30
CA CYS A 50 2.50 -14.33 -14.60
C CYS A 50 1.00 -14.09 -14.86
N LEU A 51 0.36 -13.20 -14.09
CA LEU A 51 -1.02 -12.80 -14.37
C LEU A 51 -1.07 -12.05 -15.72
N PRO A 52 -2.11 -12.28 -16.54
CA PRO A 52 -2.33 -11.50 -17.75
C PRO A 52 -2.43 -10.01 -17.42
N ARG A 53 -1.77 -9.14 -18.19
CA ARG A 53 -1.80 -7.68 -17.99
C ARG A 53 -3.24 -7.14 -18.04
N PRO A 54 -3.56 -6.04 -17.33
CA PRO A 54 -4.81 -5.32 -17.57
C PRO A 54 -4.94 -4.94 -19.06
N PRO A 55 -6.12 -5.06 -19.68
CA PRO A 55 -6.35 -4.60 -21.05
C PRO A 55 -6.00 -3.13 -21.25
N ASP A 56 -5.61 -2.76 -22.47
CA ASP A 56 -5.42 -1.36 -22.83
C ASP A 56 -6.74 -0.58 -22.65
N GLY A 57 -6.65 0.62 -22.06
CA GLY A 57 -7.83 1.41 -21.68
C GLY A 57 -8.57 0.92 -20.42
N SER A 58 -7.96 0.05 -19.59
CA SER A 58 -8.57 -0.36 -18.32
C SER A 58 -8.89 0.85 -17.43
N THR A 59 -10.13 0.93 -16.96
CA THR A 59 -10.57 2.01 -16.07
C THR A 59 -10.10 1.78 -14.64
N PRO A 60 -10.04 2.83 -13.79
CA PRO A 60 -9.76 2.69 -12.35
C PRO A 60 -10.68 1.68 -11.64
N GLN A 61 -11.92 1.54 -12.12
CA GLN A 61 -12.89 0.56 -11.61
C GLN A 61 -12.53 -0.89 -11.97
N MET A 62 -11.97 -1.12 -13.16
CA MET A 62 -11.45 -2.44 -13.58
C MET A 62 -10.18 -2.81 -12.79
N LEU A 63 -9.27 -1.85 -12.58
CA LEU A 63 -8.03 -2.03 -11.84
C LEU A 63 -8.29 -2.31 -10.35
N LEU A 64 -9.24 -1.59 -9.73
CA LEU A 64 -9.64 -1.86 -8.36
C LEU A 64 -10.33 -3.22 -8.22
N ARG A 65 -11.13 -3.64 -9.23
CA ARG A 65 -11.73 -4.99 -9.25
C ARG A 65 -10.65 -6.07 -9.34
N ARG A 66 -9.62 -5.86 -10.16
CA ARG A 66 -8.46 -6.75 -10.28
C ARG A 66 -7.75 -6.94 -8.94
N TRP A 67 -7.45 -5.85 -8.22
CA TRP A 67 -6.92 -5.92 -6.86
C TRP A 67 -7.83 -6.74 -5.93
N CYS A 68 -9.15 -6.48 -5.95
CA CYS A 68 -10.11 -7.26 -5.16
C CYS A 68 -10.13 -8.76 -5.53
N SER A 69 -9.96 -9.10 -6.81
CA SER A 69 -9.86 -10.49 -7.27
C SER A 69 -8.60 -11.18 -6.70
N CYS A 70 -7.45 -10.51 -6.71
CA CYS A 70 -6.22 -11.03 -6.10
C CYS A 70 -6.36 -11.21 -4.58
N VAL A 71 -6.92 -10.22 -3.88
CA VAL A 71 -7.15 -10.29 -2.42
C VAL A 71 -8.10 -11.44 -2.07
N ALA A 72 -9.16 -11.66 -2.84
CA ALA A 72 -10.10 -12.76 -2.62
C ALA A 72 -9.52 -14.17 -2.87
N GLN A 73 -8.39 -14.29 -3.57
CA GLN A 73 -7.64 -15.56 -3.72
C GLN A 73 -6.50 -15.71 -2.71
N SER A 74 -6.21 -14.68 -1.91
CA SER A 74 -5.20 -14.78 -0.86
C SER A 74 -5.70 -15.62 0.30
N SER A 75 -4.88 -16.56 0.76
CA SER A 75 -5.11 -17.31 1.99
C SER A 75 -5.01 -16.45 3.26
N SER A 76 -4.18 -15.40 3.26
CA SER A 76 -3.96 -14.51 4.41
C SER A 76 -4.84 -13.26 4.39
N MET A 77 -5.06 -12.66 3.20
CA MET A 77 -5.92 -11.49 3.04
C MET A 77 -7.40 -11.85 2.78
N GLY A 78 -7.72 -13.06 2.33
CA GLY A 78 -9.07 -13.45 1.88
C GLY A 78 -10.16 -13.44 2.96
N ARG A 79 -9.80 -13.25 4.24
CA ARG A 79 -10.74 -12.92 5.33
C ARG A 79 -11.40 -11.55 5.14
N PHE A 80 -10.76 -10.64 4.41
CA PHE A 80 -11.39 -9.41 3.93
C PHE A 80 -12.23 -9.75 2.71
N GLU A 81 -13.55 -9.55 2.79
CA GLU A 81 -14.52 -9.87 1.74
C GLU A 81 -14.42 -8.90 0.54
N ALA A 82 -13.26 -8.86 -0.13
CA ALA A 82 -12.91 -7.83 -1.11
C ALA A 82 -13.94 -7.66 -2.23
N LEU A 83 -14.54 -8.77 -2.72
CA LEU A 83 -15.57 -8.72 -3.76
C LEU A 83 -16.91 -8.16 -3.26
N LYS A 84 -17.22 -8.29 -1.96
CA LYS A 84 -18.39 -7.64 -1.34
C LYS A 84 -18.10 -6.17 -1.11
N TRP A 85 -16.98 -5.86 -0.43
CA TRP A 85 -16.52 -4.48 -0.22
C TRP A 85 -16.46 -3.67 -1.53
N TYR A 86 -16.00 -4.28 -2.61
CA TYR A 86 -15.98 -3.66 -3.94
C TYR A 86 -17.37 -3.25 -4.42
N ARG A 87 -18.36 -4.15 -4.35
CA ARG A 87 -19.75 -3.85 -4.77
C ARG A 87 -20.35 -2.74 -3.91
N ASP A 88 -20.09 -2.79 -2.62
CA ASP A 88 -20.75 -1.93 -1.63
C ASP A 88 -20.10 -0.53 -1.54
N HIS A 89 -18.80 -0.38 -1.87
CA HIS A 89 -18.04 0.85 -1.61
C HIS A 89 -17.19 1.40 -2.78
N SER A 90 -16.89 0.62 -3.83
CA SER A 90 -15.91 1.05 -4.85
C SER A 90 -16.29 2.36 -5.55
N SER A 91 -17.56 2.53 -5.92
CA SER A 91 -18.03 3.68 -6.70
C SER A 91 -17.90 5.01 -5.94
N ALA A 92 -18.17 5.02 -4.63
CA ALA A 92 -17.99 6.21 -3.80
C ALA A 92 -16.50 6.55 -3.65
N LYS A 93 -15.67 5.54 -3.36
CA LYS A 93 -14.22 5.71 -3.17
C LYS A 93 -13.50 6.16 -4.43
N LEU A 94 -13.82 5.59 -5.59
CA LEU A 94 -13.25 5.99 -6.88
C LEU A 94 -13.62 7.43 -7.25
N ARG A 95 -14.86 7.86 -6.98
CA ARG A 95 -15.30 9.25 -7.17
C ARG A 95 -14.53 10.21 -6.26
N ALA A 96 -14.48 9.90 -4.96
CA ALA A 96 -13.75 10.68 -3.98
C ALA A 96 -12.25 10.80 -4.31
N MET A 97 -11.60 9.70 -4.73
CA MET A 97 -10.22 9.73 -5.20
C MET A 97 -10.03 10.57 -6.45
N ALA A 98 -10.96 10.55 -7.41
CA ALA A 98 -10.89 11.42 -8.60
C ALA A 98 -11.00 12.90 -8.22
N ASN A 99 -11.93 13.25 -7.33
CA ASN A 99 -12.21 14.64 -6.91
C ASN A 99 -11.15 15.21 -5.95
N LYS A 100 -10.52 14.36 -5.12
CA LYS A 100 -9.52 14.77 -4.12
C LYS A 100 -8.09 14.32 -4.45
N ARG A 101 -7.82 13.89 -5.69
CA ARG A 101 -6.48 13.44 -6.14
C ARG A 101 -5.39 14.49 -5.86
N ASP A 102 -5.69 15.76 -6.11
CA ASP A 102 -4.72 16.85 -6.02
C ASP A 102 -4.42 17.17 -4.55
N ALA A 103 -5.45 17.13 -3.69
CA ALA A 103 -5.27 17.19 -2.24
C ALA A 103 -4.43 16.01 -1.69
N LEU A 104 -4.63 14.79 -2.21
CA LEU A 104 -3.81 13.64 -1.82
C LEU A 104 -2.35 13.81 -2.25
N ASN A 105 -2.11 14.28 -3.47
CA ASN A 105 -0.76 14.55 -3.97
C ASN A 105 -0.06 15.64 -3.14
N ASP A 106 -0.75 16.74 -2.81
CA ASP A 106 -0.23 17.79 -1.92
C ASP A 106 0.17 17.23 -0.55
N MET A 107 -0.70 16.43 0.10
CA MET A 107 -0.40 15.80 1.39
C MET A 107 0.83 14.88 1.32
N VAL A 108 1.01 14.18 0.19
CA VAL A 108 2.19 13.34 -0.06
C VAL A 108 3.44 14.18 -0.25
N GLU A 109 3.41 15.25 -1.03
CA GLU A 109 4.56 16.15 -1.21
C GLU A 109 4.93 16.90 0.08
N GLU A 110 3.96 17.38 0.85
CA GLU A 110 4.16 17.97 2.19
C GLU A 110 4.83 16.98 3.15
N TYR A 111 4.44 15.70 3.12
CA TYR A 111 5.08 14.65 3.92
C TYR A 111 6.48 14.32 3.42
N VAL A 112 6.67 14.23 2.10
CA VAL A 112 7.96 13.96 1.47
C VAL A 112 8.99 15.07 1.74
N ALA A 113 8.58 16.34 1.71
CA ALA A 113 9.42 17.46 2.10
C ALA A 113 9.88 17.39 3.57
N ARG A 114 9.07 16.77 4.44
CA ARG A 114 9.38 16.57 5.87
C ARG A 114 10.14 15.28 6.17
N LEU A 115 10.15 14.29 5.27
CA LEU A 115 10.82 12.98 5.47
C LEU A 115 12.27 13.07 5.97
N PRO A 116 13.15 13.97 5.47
CA PRO A 116 14.53 14.09 5.97
C PRO A 116 14.62 14.42 7.46
N SER A 117 13.56 15.02 8.03
CA SER A 117 13.44 15.41 9.44
C SER A 117 12.45 14.56 10.24
N ASP A 118 11.85 13.50 9.66
CA ASP A 118 10.95 12.61 10.42
C ASP A 118 11.79 11.75 11.39
N PRO A 119 11.52 11.77 12.72
CA PRO A 119 12.31 11.01 13.69
C PRO A 119 12.20 9.49 13.51
N HIS A 120 11.26 8.99 12.72
CA HIS A 120 11.10 7.58 12.37
C HIS A 120 11.68 7.25 10.98
N LEU A 121 12.33 8.20 10.29
CA LEU A 121 13.08 7.94 9.06
C LEU A 121 14.05 6.73 9.20
N PRO A 122 14.81 6.56 10.30
CA PRO A 122 15.67 5.38 10.47
C PRO A 122 14.90 4.04 10.49
N LEU A 123 13.69 4.02 11.07
CA LEU A 123 12.85 2.82 11.10
C LEU A 123 12.28 2.52 9.71
N LEU A 124 11.80 3.54 9.00
CA LEU A 124 11.29 3.39 7.64
C LEU A 124 12.40 2.99 6.65
N ALA A 125 13.59 3.58 6.78
CA ALA A 125 14.77 3.24 5.98
C ALA A 125 15.20 1.78 6.22
N LYS A 126 15.25 1.34 7.49
CA LYS A 126 15.52 -0.05 7.85
C LYS A 126 14.47 -1.01 7.26
N ALA A 127 13.18 -0.65 7.33
CA ALA A 127 12.08 -1.45 6.78
C ALA A 127 12.19 -1.67 5.25
N ILE A 128 12.75 -0.71 4.50
CA ILE A 128 13.03 -0.84 3.05
C ILE A 128 14.46 -1.33 2.73
N GLY A 129 15.12 -1.96 3.71
CA GLY A 129 16.41 -2.63 3.55
C GLY A 129 17.63 -1.71 3.47
N ILE A 130 17.53 -0.44 3.90
CA ILE A 130 18.67 0.47 3.92
C ILE A 130 19.51 0.22 5.17
N ARG A 131 20.77 -0.17 4.94
CA ARG A 131 21.76 -0.50 5.98
C ARG A 131 22.79 0.61 6.20
N GLY A 132 22.80 1.64 5.34
CA GLY A 132 23.66 2.83 5.40
C GLY A 132 23.08 3.95 6.24
N ALA A 133 23.49 5.19 5.96
CA ALA A 133 23.00 6.37 6.67
C ALA A 133 21.48 6.57 6.43
N PRO A 134 20.65 6.78 7.48
CA PRO A 134 19.20 6.96 7.33
C PRO A 134 18.79 8.07 6.34
N ALA A 135 19.62 9.09 6.16
CA ALA A 135 19.42 10.17 5.18
C ALA A 135 19.30 9.67 3.73
N GLU A 136 19.97 8.57 3.36
CA GLU A 136 19.83 7.91 2.05
C GLU A 136 18.43 7.30 1.84
N GLY A 137 17.70 7.08 2.93
CA GLY A 137 16.33 6.57 2.90
C GLY A 137 15.28 7.59 2.49
N ALA A 138 15.46 8.87 2.81
CA ALA A 138 14.45 9.87 2.49
C ALA A 138 14.19 9.98 0.97
N PRO A 139 15.20 10.03 0.07
CA PRO A 139 14.97 10.01 -1.38
C PRO A 139 14.32 8.72 -1.91
N ARG A 140 14.57 7.56 -1.28
CA ARG A 140 13.95 6.29 -1.68
C ARG A 140 12.49 6.22 -1.26
N LEU A 141 12.20 6.52 0.01
CA LEU A 141 10.84 6.60 0.54
C LEU A 141 10.01 7.70 -0.15
N ALA A 142 10.64 8.79 -0.57
CA ALA A 142 10.01 9.86 -1.35
C ALA A 142 9.52 9.38 -2.73
N ARG A 143 10.34 8.61 -3.46
CA ARG A 143 9.92 8.01 -4.74
C ARG A 143 8.81 6.99 -4.55
N GLU A 144 8.92 6.18 -3.50
CA GLU A 144 7.92 5.17 -3.16
C GLU A 144 6.56 5.77 -2.80
N ALA A 145 6.52 6.82 -1.96
CA ALA A 145 5.30 7.53 -1.60
C ALA A 145 4.57 8.11 -2.83
N ARG A 146 5.32 8.71 -3.76
CA ARG A 146 4.79 9.24 -5.04
C ARG A 146 4.27 8.14 -5.97
N SER A 147 5.01 7.04 -6.10
CA SER A 147 4.59 5.90 -6.94
C SER A 147 3.35 5.22 -6.37
N ALA A 148 3.26 5.10 -5.05
CA ALA A 148 2.07 4.63 -4.35
C ALA A 148 0.88 5.57 -4.57
N ALA A 149 1.07 6.89 -4.48
CA ALA A 149 0.01 7.88 -4.73
C ALA A 149 -0.53 7.79 -6.16
N ALA A 150 0.35 7.75 -7.16
CA ALA A 150 -0.02 7.61 -8.56
C ALA A 150 -0.81 6.31 -8.82
N SER A 151 -0.31 5.17 -8.33
CA SER A 151 -0.98 3.86 -8.46
C SER A 151 -2.34 3.85 -7.74
N PHE A 152 -2.42 4.45 -6.55
CA PHE A 152 -3.64 4.53 -5.75
C PHE A 152 -4.74 5.36 -6.42
N VAL A 153 -4.39 6.55 -6.93
CA VAL A 153 -5.30 7.45 -7.68
C VAL A 153 -5.75 6.82 -9.00
N ALA A 154 -4.86 6.08 -9.69
CA ALA A 154 -5.21 5.32 -10.89
C ALA A 154 -6.15 4.12 -10.62
N GLY A 155 -6.41 3.78 -9.35
CA GLY A 155 -7.15 2.59 -8.95
C GLY A 155 -6.35 1.29 -9.06
N ASP A 156 -5.06 1.35 -9.40
CA ASP A 156 -4.16 0.20 -9.53
C ASP A 156 -3.53 -0.20 -8.19
N TRP A 157 -4.40 -0.56 -7.23
CA TRP A 157 -3.98 -0.90 -5.88
C TRP A 157 -3.16 -2.21 -5.81
N ALA A 158 -3.14 -2.99 -6.90
CA ALA A 158 -2.33 -4.20 -7.01
C ALA A 158 -0.82 -3.91 -7.15
N THR A 159 -0.43 -2.71 -7.58
CA THR A 159 0.98 -2.29 -7.67
C THR A 159 1.44 -1.41 -6.51
N VAL A 160 0.56 -1.09 -5.56
CA VAL A 160 0.95 -0.36 -4.33
C VAL A 160 1.63 -1.33 -3.37
N THR A 161 2.86 -1.00 -2.94
CA THR A 161 3.61 -1.82 -1.98
C THR A 161 3.07 -1.66 -0.55
N ARG A 162 3.40 -2.62 0.33
CA ARG A 162 3.09 -2.55 1.77
C ARG A 162 3.60 -1.28 2.43
N VAL A 163 4.80 -0.81 2.09
CA VAL A 163 5.38 0.45 2.59
C VAL A 163 4.75 1.67 1.91
N GLY A 164 4.44 1.60 0.62
CA GLY A 164 3.71 2.64 -0.11
C GLY A 164 2.37 2.96 0.57
N ALA A 165 1.59 1.94 0.93
CA ALA A 165 0.34 2.11 1.67
C ALA A 165 0.54 2.70 3.08
N LEU A 166 1.63 2.38 3.78
CA LEU A 166 1.97 3.05 5.05
C LEU A 166 2.35 4.52 4.82
N LEU A 167 3.13 4.82 3.78
CA LEU A 167 3.56 6.19 3.48
C LEU A 167 2.37 7.09 3.11
N LEU A 168 1.40 6.57 2.36
CA LEU A 168 0.11 7.24 2.11
C LEU A 168 -0.67 7.46 3.40
N ASN A 169 -0.71 6.48 4.31
CA ASN A 169 -1.35 6.65 5.61
C ASN A 169 -0.64 7.73 6.43
N ASN A 170 0.70 7.68 6.55
CA ASN A 170 1.50 8.67 7.28
C ASN A 170 1.36 10.09 6.71
N ALA A 171 1.30 10.25 5.39
CA ALA A 171 1.06 11.53 4.74
C ALA A 171 -0.26 12.15 5.21
N PHE A 172 -1.35 11.36 5.22
CA PHE A 172 -2.63 11.75 5.81
C PHE A 172 -2.56 12.00 7.33
N GLN A 173 -1.95 11.12 8.12
CA GLN A 173 -1.88 11.27 9.59
C GLN A 173 -1.10 12.53 10.02
N SER A 174 -0.21 13.03 9.16
CA SER A 174 0.66 14.18 9.40
C SER A 174 0.29 15.44 8.60
N SER A 175 -0.72 15.40 7.74
CA SER A 175 -1.19 16.57 6.99
C SER A 175 -2.01 17.52 7.87
N ASP A 176 -2.06 18.79 7.49
CA ASP A 176 -2.76 19.82 8.28
C ASP A 176 -4.27 19.53 8.36
N CYS A 177 -4.83 19.46 9.57
CA CYS A 177 -6.26 19.24 9.76
C CYS A 177 -7.12 20.45 9.39
N ASP A 178 -6.54 21.65 9.40
CA ASP A 178 -7.25 22.88 9.06
C ASP A 178 -7.37 23.01 7.52
N ARG A 179 -6.37 22.53 6.78
CA ARG A 179 -6.35 22.43 5.30
C ARG A 179 -7.07 21.18 4.77
N TYR A 180 -7.02 20.07 5.51
CA TYR A 180 -7.53 18.75 5.10
C TYR A 180 -8.50 18.17 6.16
N PRO A 181 -9.68 18.80 6.38
CA PRO A 181 -10.60 18.43 7.45
C PRO A 181 -11.31 17.08 7.18
N LEU A 182 -11.59 16.34 8.25
CA LEU A 182 -12.38 15.09 8.16
C LEU A 182 -13.91 15.31 8.09
N ALA A 183 -14.36 16.57 8.12
CA ALA A 183 -15.74 16.95 7.83
C ALA A 183 -16.02 17.08 6.31
N ASP A 184 -14.98 16.96 5.47
CA ASP A 184 -15.11 16.77 4.04
C ASP A 184 -15.33 15.27 3.76
N ASP A 185 -16.58 14.90 3.43
CA ASP A 185 -17.00 13.51 3.24
C ASP A 185 -16.18 12.77 2.17
N GLU A 186 -15.85 13.43 1.06
CA GLU A 186 -15.04 12.83 0.00
C GLU A 186 -13.61 12.60 0.49
N LEU A 187 -13.05 13.55 1.24
CA LEU A 187 -11.72 13.39 1.81
C LEU A 187 -11.69 12.26 2.86
N ALA A 188 -12.74 12.16 3.69
CA ALA A 188 -12.93 11.05 4.61
C ALA A 188 -13.03 9.69 3.88
N GLU A 189 -13.69 9.63 2.72
CA GLU A 189 -13.75 8.44 1.87
C GLU A 189 -12.38 8.03 1.29
N VAL A 190 -11.56 8.99 0.87
CA VAL A 190 -10.16 8.75 0.45
C VAL A 190 -9.34 8.16 1.59
N PHE A 191 -9.46 8.69 2.81
CA PHE A 191 -8.71 8.16 3.95
C PHE A 191 -9.21 6.79 4.41
N SER A 192 -10.52 6.55 4.33
CA SER A 192 -11.12 5.22 4.52
C SER A 192 -10.62 4.22 3.47
N ALA A 193 -10.37 4.67 2.23
CA ALA A 193 -9.75 3.86 1.17
C ALA A 193 -8.26 3.54 1.46
N ILE A 194 -7.45 4.54 1.85
CA ILE A 194 -6.04 4.36 2.24
C ILE A 194 -5.90 3.42 3.45
N ASP A 195 -6.75 3.61 4.47
CA ASP A 195 -6.79 2.76 5.66
C ASP A 195 -7.18 1.31 5.32
N THR A 196 -8.16 1.11 4.41
CA THR A 196 -8.52 -0.22 3.90
C THR A 196 -7.32 -0.90 3.23
N LEU A 197 -6.64 -0.21 2.31
CA LEU A 197 -5.47 -0.75 1.61
C LEU A 197 -4.33 -1.09 2.60
N ASN A 198 -3.98 -0.16 3.49
CA ASN A 198 -2.95 -0.36 4.51
C ASN A 198 -3.26 -1.54 5.44
N LYS A 199 -4.52 -1.76 5.81
CA LYS A 199 -4.97 -2.91 6.61
C LYS A 199 -4.89 -4.22 5.84
N VAL A 200 -5.42 -4.27 4.62
CA VAL A 200 -5.42 -5.50 3.79
C VAL A 200 -4.00 -5.94 3.48
N LEU A 201 -3.11 -5.02 3.08
CA LEU A 201 -1.69 -5.33 2.89
C LEU A 201 -1.01 -5.72 4.21
N GLY A 202 -1.43 -5.15 5.34
CA GLY A 202 -0.95 -5.55 6.68
C GLY A 202 -1.43 -6.92 7.17
N LEU A 203 -2.43 -7.54 6.52
CA LEU A 203 -2.80 -8.95 6.75
C LEU A 203 -1.96 -9.89 5.89
N GLY A 204 -1.63 -9.46 4.66
CA GLY A 204 -1.01 -10.30 3.63
C GLY A 204 0.49 -10.11 3.39
N TYR A 205 1.13 -9.20 4.13
CA TYR A 205 2.58 -8.99 4.18
C TYR A 205 3.07 -8.81 5.61
N SER A 206 4.18 -9.48 5.93
CA SER A 206 4.87 -9.35 7.21
C SER A 206 5.88 -8.20 7.21
N ASP A 207 6.64 -8.06 8.30
CA ASP A 207 7.71 -7.08 8.43
C ASP A 207 8.94 -7.33 7.53
N VAL A 208 8.94 -8.38 6.69
CA VAL A 208 9.89 -8.51 5.55
C VAL A 208 9.26 -8.21 4.19
N GLY A 209 7.92 -8.13 4.13
CA GLY A 209 7.16 -7.83 2.91
C GLY A 209 6.96 -6.35 2.62
N TRP A 210 7.63 -5.43 3.32
CA TRP A 210 7.46 -3.98 3.16
C TRP A 210 7.55 -3.49 1.71
N CYS A 211 8.48 -4.02 0.93
CA CYS A 211 8.67 -3.62 -0.48
C CYS A 211 7.83 -4.45 -1.47
N LEU A 212 6.92 -5.31 -1.01
CA LEU A 212 6.08 -6.14 -1.87
C LEU A 212 4.75 -5.46 -2.19
N ALA A 213 4.37 -5.52 -3.45
CA ALA A 213 3.00 -5.33 -3.93
C ALA A 213 2.38 -6.67 -4.38
N ILE A 214 1.05 -6.71 -4.47
CA ILE A 214 0.29 -7.90 -4.89
C ILE A 214 0.71 -8.37 -6.29
N GLU A 215 1.01 -7.44 -7.19
CA GLU A 215 1.56 -7.69 -8.52
C GLU A 215 2.95 -7.05 -8.70
N ASN A 216 3.89 -7.38 -7.82
CA ASN A 216 5.21 -6.74 -7.72
C ASN A 216 6.04 -6.68 -9.01
N ASP A 217 5.81 -7.59 -9.96
CA ASP A 217 6.54 -7.66 -11.24
C ASP A 217 5.88 -6.81 -12.35
N ARG A 218 4.76 -6.12 -12.06
CA ARG A 218 4.00 -5.33 -13.03
C ARG A 218 4.12 -3.84 -12.73
N ALA A 219 4.47 -3.05 -13.74
CA ALA A 219 4.41 -1.59 -13.66
C ALA A 219 2.94 -1.10 -13.48
N PRO A 220 2.72 0.02 -12.75
CA PRO A 220 1.39 0.62 -12.61
C PRO A 220 0.74 0.92 -13.97
N HIS A 221 -0.56 0.65 -14.07
CA HIS A 221 -1.33 0.94 -15.27
C HIS A 221 -1.49 2.47 -15.40
N VAL A 222 -0.89 3.04 -16.45
CA VAL A 222 -0.79 4.49 -16.72
C VAL A 222 0.12 5.27 -15.77
N THR A 223 1.42 5.03 -15.87
CA THR A 223 2.39 6.13 -16.06
C THR A 223 3.57 5.63 -16.89
N PRO A 224 3.97 6.28 -18.00
CA PRO A 224 5.29 6.05 -18.59
C PRO A 224 6.34 6.68 -17.66
N ALA A 225 6.83 5.91 -16.69
CA ALA A 225 7.83 6.35 -15.74
C ALA A 225 9.26 6.05 -16.23
N ALA A 226 10.19 6.93 -15.89
CA ALA A 226 11.60 6.86 -16.28
C ALA A 226 12.27 5.52 -15.92
N PRO A 227 13.26 5.05 -16.71
CA PRO A 227 13.89 3.75 -16.52
C PRO A 227 14.66 3.68 -15.19
N GLY A 228 14.35 2.68 -14.35
CA GLY A 228 15.13 2.43 -13.14
C GLY A 228 14.39 1.76 -11.98
N ALA A 229 13.74 0.61 -12.20
CA ALA A 229 13.13 -0.17 -11.11
C ALA A 229 13.37 -1.68 -11.27
N SER A 230 14.56 -2.13 -10.86
CA SER A 230 14.83 -3.56 -10.58
C SER A 230 15.88 -3.69 -9.49
N GLY A 231 15.70 -4.61 -8.54
CA GLY A 231 16.60 -4.75 -7.38
C GLY A 231 16.06 -5.68 -6.29
N ARG A 232 16.15 -7.00 -6.52
CA ARG A 232 15.93 -8.06 -5.50
C ARG A 232 17.11 -8.11 -4.54
N PHE A 233 16.94 -8.02 -3.21
CA PHE A 233 17.95 -8.46 -2.20
C PHE A 233 17.32 -8.81 -0.84
N ARG A 234 18.09 -9.45 0.03
CA ARG A 234 17.69 -9.95 1.36
C ARG A 234 18.45 -9.23 2.51
N ASP A 235 18.42 -9.58 3.81
CA ASP A 235 17.97 -10.80 4.51
C ASP A 235 17.54 -10.57 5.99
N VAL A 236 16.92 -11.62 6.56
CA VAL A 236 16.29 -11.86 7.88
C VAL A 236 16.76 -11.08 9.13
N SER A 237 15.81 -10.55 9.93
CA SER A 237 15.56 -10.83 11.38
C SER A 237 14.52 -9.89 12.02
N ALA A 238 13.67 -10.40 12.94
CA ALA A 238 12.31 -9.88 13.19
C ALA A 238 12.03 -9.22 14.57
N ALA A 239 10.93 -8.44 14.66
CA ALA A 239 10.12 -8.20 15.87
C ALA A 239 8.73 -7.55 15.51
N PRO A 240 7.58 -8.02 16.04
CA PRO A 240 6.20 -7.59 15.64
C PRO A 240 5.50 -6.70 16.71
N PRO A 241 4.18 -6.37 16.64
CA PRO A 241 3.44 -5.65 15.58
C PRO A 241 2.41 -4.59 16.11
N GLN A 242 1.50 -4.12 15.24
CA GLN A 242 0.16 -3.53 15.50
C GLN A 242 0.01 -2.14 16.16
N ASN A 243 -0.75 -1.23 15.52
CA ASN A 243 -2.08 -0.81 16.04
C ASN A 243 -2.93 0.03 15.06
N THR A 244 -4.26 0.01 15.21
CA THR A 244 -5.24 0.91 14.54
C THR A 244 -5.52 2.16 15.38
N GLN A 245 -4.46 2.73 15.93
CA GLN A 245 -4.49 3.86 16.85
C GLN A 245 -3.72 5.03 16.24
N CYS A 246 -3.86 6.23 16.80
CA CYS A 246 -2.85 7.26 16.57
C CYS A 246 -1.46 6.70 16.94
N ARG A 247 -0.40 7.16 16.26
CA ARG A 247 1.02 6.78 16.47
C ARG A 247 1.47 6.80 17.95
N CYS A 248 0.74 7.50 18.81
CA CYS A 248 0.96 7.58 20.26
C CYS A 248 0.33 6.44 21.08
N GLY A 249 -0.36 5.47 20.46
CA GLY A 249 -1.10 4.40 21.14
C GLY A 249 -2.55 4.78 21.52
N SER A 250 -3.10 5.87 20.99
CA SER A 250 -4.45 6.33 21.34
C SER A 250 -5.55 5.78 20.44
N THR A 251 -6.61 5.23 21.04
CA THR A 251 -7.87 4.87 20.38
C THR A 251 -8.84 6.06 20.24
N THR A 252 -8.66 7.14 21.02
CA THR A 252 -9.62 8.26 21.10
C THR A 252 -9.48 9.29 19.99
N HIS A 253 -8.35 9.28 19.29
CA HIS A 253 -8.06 10.15 18.16
C HIS A 253 -7.19 9.40 17.16
N LYS A 254 -7.27 9.76 15.87
CA LYS A 254 -6.59 9.02 14.80
C LYS A 254 -5.24 9.63 14.39
N ARG A 255 -5.13 10.96 14.37
CA ARG A 255 -3.94 11.69 13.87
C ARG A 255 -3.02 12.21 14.98
N THR A 256 -1.72 12.33 14.69
CA THR A 256 -0.72 12.80 15.67
C THR A 256 -0.79 14.30 15.97
N ASN A 257 -1.32 15.09 15.05
CA ASN A 257 -1.56 16.53 15.20
C ASN A 257 -2.84 16.87 15.99
N HIS A 258 -3.61 15.88 16.44
CA HIS A 258 -4.78 16.09 17.30
C HIS A 258 -4.39 16.75 18.62
N SER A 259 -5.22 17.66 19.15
CA SER A 259 -4.92 18.45 20.34
C SER A 259 -4.64 17.61 21.59
N SER A 260 -5.27 16.44 21.74
CA SER A 260 -5.01 15.51 22.84
C SER A 260 -3.82 14.56 22.61
N CYS A 261 -3.25 14.47 21.41
CA CYS A 261 -2.09 13.60 21.15
C CYS A 261 -0.84 14.09 21.91
N PRO A 262 -0.04 13.20 22.55
CA PRO A 262 1.24 13.56 23.14
C PRO A 262 2.36 13.73 22.10
N LEU A 263 2.25 13.11 20.92
CA LEU A 263 3.18 13.28 19.79
C LEU A 263 2.84 14.49 18.89
N ASN A 264 2.04 15.43 19.38
CA ASN A 264 1.63 16.60 18.61
C ASN A 264 2.79 17.62 18.52
N PRO A 265 3.31 17.94 17.32
CA PRO A 265 4.43 18.88 17.17
C PRO A 265 4.11 20.28 17.72
N LYS A 266 2.84 20.72 17.69
CA LYS A 266 2.39 21.99 18.30
C LYS A 266 2.53 21.99 19.84
N LYS A 267 2.58 20.81 20.50
CA LYS A 267 2.93 20.69 21.93
C LYS A 267 4.43 20.68 22.17
N THR A 268 5.18 19.94 21.35
CA THR A 268 6.65 19.84 21.49
C THR A 268 7.34 21.19 21.31
N GLN A 269 6.77 22.08 20.50
CA GLN A 269 7.22 23.47 20.38
C GLN A 269 6.91 24.32 21.63
N ARG A 270 5.73 24.15 22.25
CA ARG A 270 5.34 24.87 23.48
C ARG A 270 6.10 24.42 24.74
N ALA A 271 6.73 23.25 24.74
CA ALA A 271 7.56 22.76 25.85
C ALA A 271 9.03 23.22 25.77
N ARG A 272 9.38 24.04 24.77
CA ARG A 272 10.73 24.60 24.55
C ARG A 272 10.77 26.14 24.63
N THR A 273 9.71 26.74 25.17
CA THR A 273 9.53 28.17 25.45
C THR A 273 9.06 28.30 26.89
#